data_AF-A0AA40X487-F1
#
_entry.id   AF-A0AA40X487-F1
#
_cell.length_a   1.000
_cell.length_b   1.000
_cell.length_c   1.000
_cell.angle_alpha   90.00
_cell.angle_beta   90.00
_cell.angle_gamma   90.00
#
_symmetry.space_group_name_H-M   'P 1'
#
loop_
_entity.id
_entity.type
_entity.pdbx_description
1 polymer ?
#
loop_
_entity_poly.entity_id
_entity_poly.type
_entity_poly.pdbx_seq_one_letter_code
_entity_poly.pdbx_strand_id
1 'polypeptide(L)' 'MKHIQLAKLYKHGQFFGYGLAVDGELLKQQIDTTITTEPDKLPTINASFYLKEQQAENPIIIHLDQVEISPL' A
#
# COMPACT_ATOMS: atom_id res chain seq x y z
N MET A 1 7.74 6.73 -10.50
CA MET A 1 6.57 6.47 -9.61
C MET A 1 6.74 5.10 -9.00
N LYS A 2 6.46 4.92 -7.70
CA LYS A 2 6.51 3.59 -7.07
C LYS A 2 5.29 2.78 -7.48
N HIS A 3 5.46 1.48 -7.68
CA HIS A 3 4.38 0.60 -8.13
C HIS A 3 3.74 -0.10 -6.93
N ILE A 4 2.46 0.21 -6.68
CA ILE A 4 1.65 -0.53 -5.70
C ILE A 4 1.26 -1.88 -6.31
N GLN A 5 1.42 -2.94 -5.54
CA GLN A 5 1.20 -4.32 -5.94
C GLN A 5 0.30 -5.03 -4.93
N LEU A 6 -0.58 -5.91 -5.42
CA LEU A 6 -1.33 -6.83 -4.56
C LEU A 6 -0.44 -8.02 -4.19
N ALA A 7 -0.16 -8.20 -2.90
CA ALA A 7 0.56 -9.34 -2.37
C ALA A 7 -0.42 -10.43 -1.92
N LYS A 8 -0.20 -11.68 -2.36
CA LYS A 8 -0.86 -12.86 -1.81
C LYS A 8 -0.03 -13.39 -0.64
N LEU A 9 -0.64 -13.45 0.54
CA LEU A 9 0.04 -13.85 1.76
C LEU A 9 -0.18 -15.35 2.00
N TYR A 10 0.92 -16.07 2.19
CA TYR A 10 0.92 -17.49 2.50
C TYR A 10 1.66 -17.75 3.81
N LYS A 11 1.13 -18.66 4.63
CA LYS A 11 1.78 -19.16 5.85
C LYS A 11 1.74 -20.69 5.83
N HIS A 12 2.91 -21.33 5.89
CA HIS A 12 3.06 -22.79 5.76
C HIS A 12 2.37 -23.36 4.49
N GLY A 13 2.45 -22.62 3.37
CA GLY A 13 1.80 -23.00 2.11
C GLY A 13 0.29 -22.74 2.06
N GLN A 14 -0.35 -22.35 3.17
CA GLN A 14 -1.76 -21.99 3.21
C GLN A 14 -1.96 -20.51 2.87
N PHE A 15 -2.95 -20.22 2.03
CA PHE A 15 -3.35 -18.84 1.74
C PHE A 15 -4.00 -18.21 2.98
N PHE A 16 -3.49 -17.04 3.39
CA PHE A 16 -3.94 -16.32 4.59
C PHE A 16 -4.62 -14.98 4.28
N GLY A 17 -4.53 -14.50 3.05
CA GLY A 17 -5.18 -13.25 2.65
C GLY A 17 -4.32 -12.41 1.73
N TYR A 18 -4.67 -11.14 1.64
CA TYR A 18 -4.03 -10.16 0.77
C TYR A 18 -3.36 -9.07 1.58
N GLY A 19 -2.32 -8.47 1.01
CA GLY A 19 -1.80 -7.19 1.49
C GLY A 19 -1.24 -6.33 0.37
N LEU A 20 -0.79 -5.13 0.73
CA LEU A 20 -0.20 -4.20 -0.22
C LEU A 20 1.32 -4.27 -0.17
N ALA A 21 1.95 -4.37 -1.35
CA ALA A 21 3.39 -4.27 -1.50
C ALA A 21 3.76 -3.05 -2.36
N VAL A 22 4.97 -2.54 -2.14
CA VAL A 22 5.55 -1.47 -2.94
C VAL A 22 6.98 -1.87 -3.28
N ASP A 23 7.33 -1.82 -4.56
CA ASP A 23 8.65 -2.21 -5.07
C ASP A 23 9.04 -3.65 -4.67
N GLY A 24 8.07 -4.56 -4.57
CA GLY A 24 8.26 -5.95 -4.17
C GLY A 24 8.28 -6.20 -2.66
N GLU A 25 8.23 -5.16 -1.84
CA GLU A 25 8.23 -5.29 -0.37
C GLU A 25 6.83 -5.12 0.22
N LEU A 26 6.41 -6.06 1.06
CA LEU A 26 5.14 -5.99 1.78
C LEU A 26 5.14 -4.80 2.76
N LEU A 27 4.14 -3.93 2.64
CA LEU A 27 3.91 -2.86 3.60
C LEU A 27 3.58 -3.46 4.97
N LYS A 28 4.41 -3.12 5.96
CA LYS A 28 4.25 -3.63 7.32
C LYS A 28 3.06 -2.96 8.00
N GLN A 29 2.61 -3.59 9.09
CA GLN A 29 1.58 -3.05 9.99
C GLN A 29 0.17 -2.98 9.41
N GLN A 30 -0.07 -3.67 8.29
CA GLN A 30 -1.42 -3.87 7.79
C GLN A 30 -2.25 -4.65 8.81
N ILE A 31 -3.45 -4.16 9.09
CA ILE A 31 -4.39 -4.72 10.07
C ILE A 31 -5.40 -5.60 9.35
N ASP A 32 -6.01 -5.04 8.32
CA ASP A 32 -7.07 -5.67 7.56
C ASP A 32 -7.03 -5.25 6.09
N THR A 33 -7.76 -5.99 5.28
CA THR A 33 -7.93 -5.72 3.86
C THR A 33 -9.32 -6.13 3.44
N THR A 34 -10.02 -5.21 2.80
CA THR A 34 -11.30 -5.44 2.15
C THR A 34 -11.13 -5.27 0.64
N ILE A 35 -11.47 -6.30 -0.12
CA ILE A 35 -11.52 -6.24 -1.58
C ILE A 35 -12.99 -6.15 -1.99
N THR A 36 -13.33 -5.09 -2.70
CA THR A 36 -14.67 -4.88 -3.23
C THR A 36 -14.64 -5.14 -4.73
N THR A 37 -15.59 -5.92 -5.21
CA THR A 37 -15.80 -6.18 -6.64
C THR A 37 -17.25 -5.89 -6.96
N GLU A 38 -17.47 -5.07 -7.98
CA GLU A 38 -18.79 -4.68 -8.46
C GLU A 38 -18.90 -5.02 -9.95
N PRO A 39 -20.09 -5.36 -10.47
CA PRO A 39 -20.29 -5.57 -11.91
C PRO A 39 -19.79 -4.37 -12.73
N ASP A 40 -19.10 -4.66 -13.83
CA ASP A 40 -18.57 -3.68 -14.79
C ASP A 40 -17.59 -2.65 -14.20
N LYS A 41 -16.99 -2.92 -13.03
CA LYS A 41 -15.98 -2.06 -12.41
C LYS A 41 -14.69 -2.83 -12.13
N LEU A 42 -13.57 -2.09 -12.11
CA LEU A 42 -12.30 -2.63 -11.63
C LEU A 42 -12.41 -2.91 -10.12
N PRO A 43 -11.86 -4.03 -9.63
CA PRO A 43 -11.85 -4.33 -8.20
C PRO A 43 -11.03 -3.28 -7.45
N THR A 44 -11.50 -2.92 -6.26
CA THR A 44 -10.81 -1.97 -5.38
C THR A 44 -10.37 -2.67 -4.11
N ILE A 45 -9.32 -2.13 -3.51
CA ILE A 45 -8.78 -2.61 -2.23
C ILE A 45 -8.77 -1.45 -1.25
N ASN A 46 -9.35 -1.69 -0.06
CA ASN A 46 -9.19 -0.85 1.10
C ASN A 46 -8.34 -1.62 2.12
N ALA A 47 -7.30 -0.99 2.65
CA ALA A 47 -6.44 -1.60 3.66
C ALA A 47 -6.19 -0.61 4.79
N SER A 48 -6.32 -1.09 6.02
CA SER A 48 -6.00 -0.30 7.22
C SER A 48 -4.61 -0.67 7.73
N PHE A 49 -3.90 0.33 8.25
CA PHE A 49 -2.56 0.16 8.82
C PHE A 49 -2.54 0.73 10.23
N TYR A 50 -1.78 0.10 11.13
CA TYR A 50 -1.40 0.78 12.36
C TYR A 50 -0.44 1.91 12.03
N LEU A 51 -0.65 3.07 12.65
CA LEU A 51 0.30 4.18 12.65
C LEU A 51 1.05 4.15 13.97
N LYS A 52 2.35 3.90 13.93
CA LYS A 52 3.19 4.01 15.13
C LYS A 52 3.57 5.45 15.41
N GLU A 53 3.82 5.74 16.69
CA GLU A 53 4.32 7.03 17.19
C GLU A 53 5.48 7.56 16.33
N GLN A 54 6.51 6.74 16.06
CA GLN A 54 7.66 7.17 15.25
C GLN A 54 7.29 7.64 13.83
N GLN A 55 6.22 7.08 13.25
CA GLN A 55 5.73 7.44 11.92
C GLN A 55 4.82 8.69 11.96
N ALA A 56 4.15 8.92 13.09
CA ALA A 56 3.30 10.09 13.30
C ALA A 56 4.10 11.34 13.67
N GLU A 57 5.16 11.18 14.48
CA GLU A 57 5.97 12.30 14.99
C GLU A 57 6.93 12.87 13.95
N ASN A 58 7.40 12.05 13.00
CA ASN A 58 8.31 12.48 11.93
C ASN A 58 7.71 12.17 10.55
N PRO A 59 6.62 12.87 10.16
CA PRO A 59 5.98 12.61 8.88
C PRO A 59 6.87 13.05 7.72
N ILE A 60 6.87 12.28 6.64
CA ILE A 60 7.43 12.72 5.36
C ILE A 60 6.44 13.73 4.76
N ILE A 61 6.90 14.95 4.50
CA ILE A 61 6.09 15.98 3.83
C ILE A 61 6.35 15.90 2.33
N ILE A 62 5.30 15.65 1.56
CA ILE A 62 5.35 15.61 0.09
C ILE A 62 4.53 16.79 -0.43
N HIS A 63 5.19 17.74 -1.10
CA HIS A 63 4.53 18.86 -1.76
C HIS A 63 4.11 18.45 -3.17
N LEU A 64 2.80 18.42 -3.46
CA LEU A 64 2.27 17.96 -4.74
C LEU A 64 2.41 18.99 -5.88
N ASP A 65 2.72 20.24 -5.53
CA ASP A 65 2.74 21.36 -6.49
C ASP A 65 4.14 21.65 -7.07
N GLN A 66 5.17 20.92 -6.61
CA GLN A 66 6.52 21.10 -7.13
C GLN A 66 6.73 20.19 -8.35
N VAL A 67 6.62 20.79 -9.54
CA VAL A 67 7.08 20.17 -10.78
C VAL A 67 8.59 19.97 -10.70
N GLU A 68 9.06 18.72 -10.75
CA GLU A 68 10.48 18.42 -10.90
C GLU A 68 10.99 19.03 -12.22
N ILE A 69 11.66 20.18 -12.14
CA ILE A 69 12.40 20.73 -13.27
C ILE A 69 13.70 19.92 -13.36
N SER A 70 13.74 18.92 -14.24
CA SER A 70 14.99 18.22 -14.55
C SER A 70 15.96 19.19 -15.25
N PRO A 71 17.19 19.37 -14.77
CA PRO A 71 18.20 20.14 -15.49
C PRO A 71 18.64 19.38 -16.75
N LEU A 72 18.72 20.10 -17.87
CA LEU A 72 19.24 19.67 -19.17
C LEU A 72 20.75 19.38 -19.12
#